data_AF-A0A2V8XX76-F1
#
_entry.id   AF-A0A2V8XX76-F1
#
_cell.length_a   1.000
_cell.length_b   1.000
_cell.length_c   1.000
_cell.angle_alpha   90.00
_cell.angle_beta   90.00
_cell.angle_gamma   90.00
#
_symmetry.space_group_name_H-M   'P 1'
#
loop_
_entity.id
_entity.type
_entity.pdbx_description
1 polymer ?
#
loop_
_entity_poly.entity_id
_entity_poly.type
_entity_poly.pdbx_seq_one_letter_code
_entity_poly.pdbx_strand_id
1 'polypeptide(L)'
;MARPDAVRRVKSYSAADGYVYQYYFFEGNRAKRGASPGGEFTYVVSIDRHSAFPFKIFVHQSALDTWASQNGRRLTSSEEYAVAKMRLFQAFDEGAVQAVPDGEPPREVVVDDSNLEELLGQLGI
;
A
#
# COMPACT_ATOMS: atom_id res chain seq x y z
N MET A 1 -3.35 -7.00 24.95
CA MET A 1 -2.20 -7.92 24.81
C MET A 1 -1.46 -7.55 23.54
N ALA A 2 -0.23 -7.06 23.64
CA ALA A 2 0.64 -6.91 22.48
C ALA A 2 0.88 -8.31 21.91
N ARG A 3 0.50 -8.51 20.64
CA ARG A 3 0.81 -9.76 19.93
C ARG A 3 2.33 -9.95 20.00
N PRO A 4 2.85 -11.16 20.24
CA PRO A 4 4.30 -11.39 20.31
C PRO A 4 4.93 -10.82 19.04
N ASP A 5 6.04 -10.09 19.21
CA ASP A 5 6.82 -9.51 18.11
C ASP A 5 7.38 -10.67 17.27
N ALA A 6 6.56 -11.20 16.39
CA ALA A 6 7.02 -12.08 15.33
C ALA A 6 7.99 -11.22 14.52
N VAL A 7 9.29 -11.50 14.62
CA VAL A 7 10.35 -10.72 13.98
C VAL A 7 9.99 -10.51 12.51
N ARG A 8 9.52 -9.30 12.17
CA ARG A 8 9.06 -8.98 10.83
C ARG A 8 10.28 -8.65 9.98
N ARG A 9 10.43 -9.32 8.84
CA ARG A 9 11.55 -9.06 7.93
C ARG A 9 11.43 -7.65 7.36
N VAL A 10 12.26 -6.74 7.87
CA VAL A 10 12.43 -5.39 7.34
C VAL A 10 13.04 -5.48 5.94
N LYS A 11 12.43 -4.79 4.99
CA LYS A 11 12.91 -4.61 3.62
C LYS A 11 13.36 -3.16 3.43
N SER A 12 14.26 -2.93 2.50
CA SER A 12 14.67 -1.59 2.08
C SER A 12 14.25 -1.36 0.64
N TYR A 13 13.87 -0.14 0.30
CA TYR A 13 13.55 0.31 -1.04
C TYR A 13 14.29 1.61 -1.32
N SER A 14 15.00 1.67 -2.45
CA SER A 14 15.65 2.88 -2.93
C SER A 14 14.72 3.55 -3.93
N ALA A 15 14.20 4.70 -3.56
CA ALA A 15 13.33 5.52 -4.40
C ALA A 15 14.12 6.17 -5.55
N ALA A 16 13.39 6.63 -6.57
CA ALA A 16 13.92 7.27 -7.77
C ALA A 16 14.79 8.51 -7.46
N ASP A 17 14.48 9.24 -6.38
CA ASP A 17 15.26 10.40 -5.90
C ASP A 17 16.54 10.00 -5.13
N GLY A 18 16.77 8.70 -4.92
CA GLY A 18 17.92 8.17 -4.17
C GLY A 18 17.67 8.00 -2.67
N TYR A 19 16.49 8.39 -2.16
CA TYR A 19 16.11 8.18 -0.77
C TYR A 19 15.88 6.69 -0.46
N VAL A 20 16.31 6.21 0.71
CA VAL A 20 16.15 4.81 1.12
C VAL A 20 15.11 4.69 2.23
N TYR A 21 13.99 4.05 1.90
CA TYR A 21 12.92 3.71 2.84
C TYR A 21 13.12 2.32 3.40
N GLN A 22 12.86 2.14 4.70
CA GLN A 22 12.71 0.81 5.29
C GLN A 22 11.24 0.53 5.54
N TYR A 23 10.78 -0.68 5.26
CA TYR A 23 9.38 -1.05 5.48
C TYR A 23 9.21 -2.52 5.79
N TYR A 24 8.11 -2.86 6.44
CA TYR A 24 7.64 -4.23 6.56
C TYR A 24 6.10 -4.27 6.51
N PHE A 25 5.57 -5.42 6.07
CA PHE A 25 4.13 -5.63 6.01
C PHE A 25 3.55 -5.82 7.43
N PHE A 26 2.54 -5.02 7.78
CA PHE A 26 1.89 -5.10 9.08
C PHE A 26 0.71 -6.08 9.06
N GLU A 27 -0.32 -5.76 8.29
CA GLU A 27 -1.50 -6.60 8.11
C GLU A 27 -2.30 -6.15 6.89
N GLY A 28 -3.19 -7.02 6.42
CA GLY A 28 -4.15 -6.75 5.36
C GLY A 28 -5.55 -7.11 5.84
N ASN A 29 -6.50 -6.18 5.69
CA ASN A 29 -7.89 -6.36 6.11
C ASN A 29 -8.86 -5.86 5.03
N ARG A 30 -10.12 -6.26 5.13
CA ARG A 30 -11.19 -5.60 4.39
C ARG A 30 -11.71 -4.41 5.19
N ALA A 31 -11.81 -3.27 4.55
CA ALA A 31 -12.26 -2.03 5.18
C ALA A 31 -13.20 -1.26 4.24
N LYS A 32 -13.74 -0.14 4.75
CA LYS A 32 -14.58 0.77 3.97
C LYS A 32 -14.10 2.21 4.20
N ARG A 33 -14.11 3.02 3.16
CA ARG A 33 -13.95 4.48 3.22
C ARG A 33 -15.27 5.12 2.85
N GLY A 34 -16.02 5.58 3.85
CA GLY A 34 -17.42 5.96 3.67
C GLY A 34 -18.25 4.79 3.13
N ALA A 35 -18.85 4.97 1.96
CA ALA A 35 -19.63 3.95 1.27
C ALA A 35 -18.79 2.98 0.41
N SER A 36 -17.50 3.25 0.22
CA SER A 36 -16.63 2.51 -0.71
C SER A 36 -15.89 1.37 0.01
N PRO A 37 -16.23 0.09 -0.26
CA PRO A 37 -15.48 -1.05 0.28
C PRO A 37 -14.14 -1.24 -0.45
N GLY A 38 -13.21 -1.93 0.21
CA GLY A 38 -11.89 -2.20 -0.35
C GLY A 38 -10.98 -3.04 0.56
N GLY A 39 -9.78 -3.31 0.06
CA GLY A 39 -8.69 -3.89 0.83
C GLY A 39 -7.85 -2.78 1.49
N GLU A 40 -7.55 -2.90 2.78
CA GLU A 40 -6.61 -2.04 3.50
C GLU A 40 -5.35 -2.83 3.83
N PHE A 41 -4.22 -2.40 3.27
CA PHE A 41 -2.91 -2.99 3.52
C PHE A 41 -2.07 -2.00 4.32
N THR A 42 -1.76 -2.35 5.56
CA THR A 42 -0.93 -1.51 6.43
C THR A 42 0.51 -1.97 6.34
N TYR A 43 1.40 -1.03 6.04
CA TYR A 43 2.84 -1.18 6.13
C TYR A 43 3.35 -0.32 7.28
N VAL A 44 4.39 -0.77 7.96
CA VAL A 44 5.15 0.13 8.83
C VAL A 44 6.37 0.57 8.05
N VAL A 45 6.57 1.88 7.98
CA VAL A 45 7.63 2.52 7.22
C VAL A 45 8.51 3.33 8.16
N SER A 46 9.81 3.32 7.89
CA SER A 46 10.79 4.19 8.52
C SER A 46 11.58 4.93 7.45
N ILE A 47 11.63 6.26 7.57
CA ILE A 47 12.40 7.13 6.68
C ILE A 47 13.82 7.35 7.21
N ASP A 48 14.01 7.43 8.53
CA ASP A 48 15.30 7.73 9.19
C ASP A 48 15.89 6.51 9.91
N ARG A 49 15.26 5.33 9.77
CA ARG A 49 15.57 4.09 10.52
C ARG A 49 15.39 4.19 12.05
N HIS A 50 15.14 5.38 12.59
CA HIS A 50 14.85 5.59 14.00
C HIS A 50 13.34 5.61 14.30
N SER A 51 12.57 6.35 13.49
CA SER A 51 11.11 6.45 13.64
C SER A 51 10.39 5.56 12.64
N ALA A 52 9.49 4.73 13.14
CA ALA A 52 8.63 3.87 12.35
C ALA A 52 7.16 4.28 12.54
N PHE A 53 6.42 4.41 11.45
CA PHE A 53 5.02 4.82 11.48
C PHE A 53 4.18 3.98 10.52
N PRO A 54 2.88 3.77 10.82
CA PRO A 54 1.97 3.06 9.93
C PRO A 54 1.66 3.91 8.70
N PHE A 55 1.71 3.28 7.53
CA PHE A 55 1.33 3.82 6.24
C PHE A 55 0.35 2.87 5.58
N LYS A 56 -0.81 3.38 5.16
CA LYS A 56 -1.91 2.55 4.67
C LYS A 56 -2.06 2.65 3.17
N ILE A 57 -2.32 1.51 2.53
CA ILE A 57 -2.73 1.45 1.12
C ILE A 57 -4.16 0.94 1.08
N PHE A 58 -5.08 1.73 0.51
CA PHE A 58 -6.47 1.34 0.35
C PHE A 58 -6.78 1.04 -1.11
N VAL A 59 -7.13 -0.22 -1.40
CA VAL A 59 -7.49 -0.67 -2.74
C VAL A 59 -9.01 -0.66 -2.88
N HIS A 60 -9.54 0.25 -3.70
CA HIS A 60 -10.96 0.39 -3.92
C HIS A 60 -11.53 -0.85 -4.63
N GLN A 61 -12.57 -1.45 -4.05
CA GLN A 61 -13.25 -2.58 -4.68
C GLN A 61 -13.89 -2.19 -6.03
N SER A 62 -14.32 -0.93 -6.18
CA SER A 62 -14.86 -0.42 -7.44
C SER A 62 -13.84 -0.46 -8.57
N ALA A 63 -12.59 -0.09 -8.32
CA ALA A 63 -11.53 -0.14 -9.33
C ALA A 63 -11.25 -1.60 -9.76
N LEU A 64 -11.21 -2.51 -8.79
CA LEU A 64 -11.04 -3.95 -9.07
C LEU A 64 -12.20 -4.52 -9.90
N ASP A 65 -13.43 -4.06 -9.66
CA ASP A 65 -14.62 -4.53 -10.38
C ASP A 65 -14.70 -3.95 -11.80
N THR A 66 -14.37 -2.67 -11.98
CA THR A 66 -14.24 -2.03 -13.29
C THR A 66 -13.20 -2.76 -14.13
N TRP A 67 -11.99 -2.96 -13.59
CA TRP A 67 -10.93 -3.69 -14.28
C TRP A 67 -11.35 -5.12 -14.62
N ALA A 68 -12.01 -5.82 -13.69
CA ALA A 68 -12.47 -7.19 -13.93
C ALA A 68 -13.53 -7.28 -15.04
N SER A 69 -14.41 -6.28 -15.12
CA SER A 69 -15.42 -6.18 -16.16
C SER A 69 -14.81 -5.95 -17.54
N GLN A 70 -13.72 -5.18 -17.61
CA GLN A 70 -12.99 -4.90 -18.86
C GLN A 70 -12.13 -6.08 -19.32
N ASN A 71 -11.51 -6.80 -18.38
CA ASN A 71 -10.52 -7.86 -18.68
C ASN A 71 -11.11 -9.28 -18.61
N GLY A 72 -12.37 -9.43 -18.20
CA GLY A 72 -13.06 -10.72 -18.13
C GLY A 72 -12.58 -11.66 -17.02
N ARG A 73 -11.73 -11.18 -16.10
CA ARG A 73 -11.25 -11.94 -14.93
C ARG A 73 -11.09 -11.03 -13.73
N ARG A 74 -11.25 -11.56 -12.52
CA ARG A 74 -10.95 -10.83 -11.26
C ARG A 74 -9.48 -11.00 -10.89
N LEU A 75 -8.92 -9.99 -10.22
CA LEU A 75 -7.63 -10.14 -9.55
C LEU A 75 -7.76 -11.13 -8.39
N THR A 76 -6.73 -11.96 -8.22
CA THR A 76 -6.55 -12.81 -7.04
C THR A 76 -6.13 -11.97 -5.83
N SER A 77 -6.24 -12.51 -4.62
CA SER A 77 -5.73 -11.83 -3.41
C SER A 77 -4.23 -11.53 -3.47
N SER A 78 -3.47 -12.38 -4.16
CA SER A 78 -2.04 -12.17 -4.39
C SER A 78 -1.77 -11.00 -5.34
N GLU A 79 -2.56 -10.86 -6.41
CA GLU A 79 -2.50 -9.73 -7.34
C GLU A 79 -2.95 -8.43 -6.65
N GLU A 80 -4.04 -8.45 -5.87
CA GLU A 80 -4.48 -7.28 -5.08
C GLU A 80 -3.37 -6.80 -4.11
N TYR A 81 -2.73 -7.74 -3.41
CA TYR A 81 -1.58 -7.43 -2.54
C TYR A 81 -0.38 -6.89 -3.34
N ALA A 82 -0.10 -7.47 -4.51
CA ALA A 82 0.99 -7.02 -5.36
C ALA A 82 0.75 -5.57 -5.83
N VAL A 83 -0.46 -5.24 -6.27
CA VAL A 83 -0.85 -3.88 -6.64
C VAL A 83 -0.72 -2.92 -5.46
N ALA A 84 -1.19 -3.31 -4.27
CA ALA A 84 -1.03 -2.48 -3.07
C ALA A 84 0.44 -2.21 -2.74
N LYS A 85 1.31 -3.20 -2.94
CA LYS A 85 2.76 -3.06 -2.77
C LYS A 85 3.38 -2.17 -3.85
N MET A 86 2.92 -2.26 -5.11
CA MET A 86 3.38 -1.35 -6.17
C MET A 86 2.99 0.09 -5.87
N ARG A 87 1.77 0.32 -5.35
CA ARG A 87 1.33 1.66 -4.92
C ARG A 87 2.18 2.23 -3.79
N LEU A 88 2.65 1.38 -2.86
CA LEU A 88 3.59 1.77 -1.82
C LEU A 88 4.93 2.24 -2.43
N PHE A 89 5.46 1.53 -3.42
CA PHE A 89 6.71 1.92 -4.10
C PHE A 89 6.55 3.23 -4.85
N GLN A 90 5.46 3.38 -5.59
CA GLN A 90 5.12 4.64 -6.25
C GLN A 90 5.07 5.78 -5.22
N ALA A 91 4.44 5.58 -4.06
CA ALA A 91 4.40 6.59 -3.00
C ALA A 91 5.80 6.95 -2.44
N PHE A 92 6.74 6.00 -2.41
CA PHE A 92 8.14 6.27 -2.07
C PHE A 92 8.81 7.13 -3.15
N ASP A 93 8.61 6.79 -4.42
CA ASP A 93 9.16 7.54 -5.56
C ASP A 93 8.58 8.96 -5.67
N GLU A 94 7.30 9.14 -5.33
CA GLU A 94 6.60 10.43 -5.29
C GLU A 94 7.00 11.29 -4.08
N GLY A 95 7.73 10.73 -3.10
CA GLY A 95 8.00 11.41 -1.82
C GLY A 95 6.75 11.64 -0.96
N ALA A 96 5.64 10.95 -1.26
CA ALA A 96 4.37 11.06 -0.56
C ALA A 96 4.38 10.43 0.84
N VAL A 97 5.39 9.59 1.12
CA VAL A 97 5.55 8.95 2.42
C VAL A 97 6.32 9.86 3.38
N GLN A 98 5.58 10.56 4.22
CA GLN A 98 6.09 11.44 5.26
C GLN A 98 5.53 11.04 6.62
N ALA A 99 6.34 11.19 7.67
CA ALA A 99 5.88 11.01 9.03
C ALA A 99 4.79 12.05 9.33
N VAL A 100 3.66 11.61 9.88
CA VAL A 100 2.63 12.52 10.38
C VAL A 100 2.94 12.94 11.81
N PRO A 101 2.65 14.20 12.19
CA PRO A 101 2.68 14.63 13.57
C PRO A 101 1.78 13.76 14.47
N ASP A 102 2.12 13.71 15.75
CA ASP A 102 1.31 12.99 16.74
C ASP A 102 -0.12 13.55 16.79
N GLY A 103 -1.12 12.67 16.68
CA GLY A 103 -2.54 13.03 16.70
C GLY A 103 -3.22 13.16 15.33
N GLU A 104 -2.47 13.15 14.22
CA GLU A 104 -3.05 13.10 12.87
C GLU A 104 -3.29 11.66 12.38
N PRO A 105 -4.30 11.43 11.53
CA PRO A 105 -4.55 10.11 10.98
C PRO A 105 -3.33 9.64 10.15
N PRO A 106 -3.04 8.33 10.15
CA PRO A 106 -1.95 7.79 9.36
C PRO A 106 -2.15 8.12 7.89
N ARG A 107 -1.07 8.52 7.22
CA ARG A 107 -1.10 8.78 5.77
C ARG A 107 -1.56 7.52 5.06
N GLU A 108 -2.45 7.73 4.11
CA GLU A 108 -2.89 6.69 3.21
C GLU A 108 -2.81 7.15 1.76
N VAL A 109 -2.55 6.18 0.88
CA VAL A 109 -2.71 6.34 -0.56
C VAL A 109 -3.69 5.29 -1.05
N VAL A 110 -4.36 5.62 -2.14
CA VAL A 110 -5.41 4.78 -2.70
C VAL A 110 -4.96 4.13 -4.01
N VAL A 111 -5.50 2.95 -4.27
CA VAL A 111 -5.54 2.33 -5.58
C VAL A 111 -6.96 2.46 -6.10
N ASP A 112 -7.12 3.20 -7.18
CA ASP A 112 -8.37 3.48 -7.85
C ASP A 112 -8.21 3.31 -9.36
N ASP A 113 -9.28 3.58 -10.13
CA ASP A 113 -9.29 3.41 -11.58
C ASP A 113 -8.17 4.19 -12.28
N SER A 114 -7.77 5.33 -11.72
CA SER A 114 -6.78 6.23 -12.31
C SER A 114 -5.34 5.69 -12.30
N ASN A 115 -5.02 4.74 -11.41
CA ASN A 115 -3.66 4.20 -11.26
C ASN A 115 -3.58 2.67 -11.34
N LEU A 116 -4.71 1.96 -11.26
CA LEU A 116 -4.73 0.49 -11.24
C LEU A 116 -4.08 -0.12 -12.49
N GLU A 117 -4.38 0.39 -13.69
CA GLU A 117 -3.83 -0.14 -14.93
C GLU A 117 -2.31 0.01 -15.02
N GLU A 118 -1.77 1.16 -14.63
CA GLU A 118 -0.31 1.39 -14.61
C GLU A 118 0.38 0.42 -13.64
N LEU A 119 -0.17 0.27 -12.44
CA LEU A 119 0.39 -0.61 -11.41
C LEU A 119 0.35 -2.08 -11.83
N LEU A 120 -0.70 -2.50 -12.55
CA LEU A 120 -0.81 -3.85 -13.12
C LEU A 120 0.17 -4.05 -14.28
N GLY A 121 0.35 -3.04 -15.15
CA GLY A 121 1.33 -3.08 -16.23
C GLY A 121 2.76 -3.29 -15.73
N GLN A 122 3.12 -2.69 -14.59
CA GLN A 122 4.42 -2.91 -13.94
C GLN A 122 4.61 -4.35 -13.41
N LEU A 123 3.51 -5.05 -13.13
CA LEU A 123 3.51 -6.45 -12.72
C LEU A 123 3.47 -7.41 -13.92
N GLY A 124 3.33 -6.89 -15.15
CA GLY A 124 3.17 -7.67 -16.37
C GLY A 124 1.79 -8.33 -16.50
N ILE A 125 0.77 -7.71 -15.89
CA ILE A 125 -0.63 -8.15 -15.90
C ILE A 125 -1.44 -7.35 -16.91
#